data_AF-M9LHU5-F1
#
_entry.id   AF-M9LHU5-F1
#
_cell.length_a   1.000
_cell.length_b   1.000
_cell.length_c   1.000
_cell.angle_alpha   90.00
_cell.angle_beta   90.00
_cell.angle_gamma   90.00
#
_symmetry.space_group_name_H-M   'P 1'
#
loop_
_entity.id
_entity.type
_entity.pdbx_description
1 polymer ?
#
loop_
_entity_poly.entity_id
_entity_poly.type
_entity_poly.pdbx_seq_one_letter_code
_entity_poly.pdbx_strand_id
1 'polypeptide(L)' 'MSGLRNYATNLHNQLKEKGIFVGHLSIGTLVQAGATGDPDVIAEAWYNLYEKKDRFEEIFPQGIDPTKLSN' A
#
# COMPACT_ATOMS: atom_id res chain seq x y z
N MET A 1 -10.81 -10.18 -4.52
CA MET A 1 -9.43 -10.70 -4.59
C MET A 1 -8.78 -10.16 -5.87
N SER A 2 -7.83 -9.22 -5.78
CA SER A 2 -7.17 -8.65 -6.97
C SER A 2 -5.91 -9.47 -7.34
N GLY A 3 -5.69 -9.69 -8.64
CA GLY A 3 -4.53 -10.45 -9.13
C GLY A 3 -3.19 -9.80 -8.75
N LEU A 4 -3.13 -8.46 -8.76
CA LEU A 4 -1.94 -7.70 -8.39
C LEU A 4 -1.54 -7.93 -6.93
N ARG A 5 -2.49 -7.82 -5.99
CA ARG A 5 -2.21 -8.02 -4.57
C ARG A 5 -1.69 -9.44 -4.33
N ASN A 6 -2.33 -10.44 -4.92
CA ASN A 6 -1.88 -11.83 -4.79
C ASN A 6 -0.46 -12.03 -5.35
N TYR A 7 -0.16 -11.47 -6.52
CA TYR A 7 1.17 -11.55 -7.10
C TYR A 7 2.23 -10.88 -6.22
N ALA A 8 1.96 -9.66 -5.73
CA ALA A 8 2.86 -8.93 -4.85
C ALA A 8 3.09 -9.66 -3.52
N THR A 9 2.06 -10.27 -2.92
CA THR A 9 2.21 -11.07 -1.69
C THR A 9 3.12 -12.28 -1.91
N ASN A 10 2.97 -12.98 -3.04
CA ASN A 10 3.84 -14.11 -3.37
C ASN A 10 5.29 -13.68 -3.57
N LEU A 11 5.53 -12.58 -4.28
CA LEU A 11 6.87 -12.02 -4.44
C LEU A 11 7.49 -11.62 -3.10
N HIS A 12 6.74 -10.92 -2.25
CA HIS A 12 7.20 -10.55 -0.89
C HIS A 12 7.68 -11.78 -0.12
N ASN A 13 6.89 -12.84 -0.11
CA ASN A 13 7.22 -14.08 0.61
C ASN A 13 8.45 -14.80 0.04
N GLN A 14 8.62 -14.81 -1.28
CA GLN A 14 9.74 -15.51 -1.93
C GLN A 14 11.05 -14.72 -1.91
N LEU A 15 10.98 -13.39 -1.95
CA LEU A 15 12.12 -12.52 -2.14
C LEU A 15 12.71 -11.96 -0.84
N LYS A 16 11.94 -11.95 0.26
CA LYS A 16 12.44 -11.49 1.57
C LYS A 16 13.70 -12.24 2.04
N GLU A 17 13.75 -13.55 1.80
CA GLU A 17 14.91 -14.41 2.14
C GLU A 17 16.16 -14.08 1.30
N LYS A 18 15.98 -13.33 0.20
CA LYS A 18 17.05 -12.85 -0.68
C LYS A 18 17.45 -11.40 -0.39
N GLY A 19 16.92 -10.81 0.68
CA GLY A 19 17.15 -9.40 1.02
C GLY A 19 16.44 -8.42 0.08
N ILE A 20 15.47 -8.87 -0.72
CA ILE A 20 14.71 -8.02 -1.64
C ILE A 20 13.34 -7.74 -1.03
N PHE A 21 13.06 -6.46 -0.79
CA PHE A 21 11.77 -6.02 -0.26
C PHE A 21 10.75 -5.78 -1.36
N VAL A 22 9.53 -6.26 -1.14
CA VAL A 22 8.36 -5.98 -1.98
C VAL A 22 7.26 -5.44 -1.07
N GLY A 23 6.89 -4.18 -1.25
CA GLY A 23 5.81 -3.51 -0.54
C GLY A 23 4.64 -3.20 -1.47
N HIS A 24 3.43 -3.19 -0.93
CA HIS A 24 2.19 -2.85 -1.64
C HIS A 24 1.45 -1.73 -0.90
N LEU A 25 1.23 -0.59 -1.58
CA LEU A 25 0.40 0.49 -1.05
C LEU A 25 -0.95 0.46 -1.76
N SER A 26 -2.02 0.18 -1.01
CA SER A 26 -3.39 0.20 -1.52
C SER A 26 -4.02 1.56 -1.29
N ILE A 27 -4.35 2.28 -2.37
CA ILE A 27 -4.97 3.61 -2.30
C ILE A 27 -6.50 3.46 -2.37
N GLY A 28 -7.18 3.75 -1.28
CA GLY A 28 -8.64 3.67 -1.11
C GLY A 28 -9.35 5.01 -1.24
N THR A 29 -8.73 6.02 -1.86
CA THR A 29 -9.29 7.36 -2.05
C THR A 29 -9.01 7.88 -3.45
N LEU A 30 -9.73 8.91 -3.87
CA LEU A 30 -9.48 9.58 -5.15
C LEU A 30 -8.14 10.32 -5.07
N VAL A 31 -7.25 10.07 -6.03
CA VAL A 31 -5.99 10.80 -6.15
C VAL A 31 -6.28 12.21 -6.67
N GLN A 32 -6.15 13.20 -5.79
CA GLN A 32 -6.48 14.59 -6.08
C GLN A 32 -5.64 15.53 -5.21
N ALA A 33 -4.95 16.49 -5.84
CA ALA A 33 -4.17 17.50 -5.14
C ALA A 33 -5.05 18.35 -4.20
N GLY A 34 -4.54 18.63 -3.00
CA GLY A 34 -5.21 19.40 -1.95
C GLY A 34 -6.31 18.64 -1.19
N ALA A 35 -6.44 17.32 -1.40
CA ALA A 35 -7.43 16.48 -0.72
C ALA A 35 -6.75 15.36 0.11
N THR A 36 -7.53 14.50 0.75
CA THR A 36 -7.00 13.33 1.48
C THR A 36 -6.15 12.43 0.58
N GLY A 37 -6.46 12.35 -0.71
CA GLY A 37 -5.68 11.65 -1.72
C GLY A 37 -4.63 12.50 -2.42
N ASP A 38 -4.05 13.49 -1.73
CA ASP A 38 -2.98 14.31 -2.29
C ASP A 38 -1.78 13.42 -2.70
N PRO A 39 -1.25 13.56 -3.94
CA PRO A 39 -0.12 12.77 -4.41
C PRO A 39 1.13 12.85 -3.53
N ASP A 40 1.43 14.00 -2.92
CA ASP A 40 2.61 14.16 -2.06
C ASP A 40 2.44 13.39 -0.75
N VAL A 41 1.22 13.36 -0.21
CA VAL A 41 0.89 12.58 0.99
C VAL A 41 0.92 11.07 0.70
N ILE A 42 0.42 10.65 -0.47
CA ILE A 42 0.53 9.26 -0.93
C ILE A 42 2.00 8.86 -1.10
N ALA A 43 2.82 9.74 -1.68
CA ALA A 43 4.25 9.50 -1.86
C ALA A 43 4.98 9.34 -0.51
N GLU A 44 4.63 10.15 0.49
CA GLU A 44 5.17 10.02 1.84
C GLU A 44 4.79 8.68 2.48
N ALA A 45 3.53 8.24 2.36
CA ALA A 45 3.10 6.93 2.85
C ALA A 45 3.85 5.78 2.16
N TRP A 46 4.04 5.87 0.84
CA TRP A 46 4.82 4.89 0.08
C TRP A 46 6.30 4.86 0.51
N TYR A 47 6.91 6.04 0.68
CA TYR A 47 8.30 6.16 1.09
C TYR A 47 8.53 5.62 2.51
N ASN A 48 7.59 5.89 3.43
CA ASN A 48 7.61 5.32 4.78
C ASN A 48 7.54 3.79 4.78
N LEU A 49 6.74 3.19 3.91
CA LEU A 49 6.70 1.73 3.74
C LEU A 49 8.04 1.20 3.22
N TYR A 50 8.64 1.88 2.24
CA TYR A 50 9.95 1.52 1.70
C TYR A 50 11.09 1.68 2.72
N GLU A 51 11.08 2.72 3.55
CA GLU A 51 12.12 2.93 4.57
C GLU A 51 12.03 1.89 5.68
N LYS A 52 10.82 1.64 6.20
CA LYS A 52 10.61 0.72 7.33
C LYS A 52 10.77 -0.75 6.94
N LYS A 53 10.27 -1.14 5.76
CA LYS A 53 10.30 -2.52 5.24
C LYS A 53 9.78 -3.58 6.23
N ASP A 54 8.92 -3.21 7.17
CA ASP A 54 8.46 -4.02 8.31
C ASP A 54 7.16 -4.79 8.04
N ARG A 55 6.48 -4.46 6.94
CA ARG A 55 5.22 -5.07 6.51
C ARG A 55 5.13 -5.19 5.00
N PHE A 56 4.31 -6.13 4.54
CA PHE A 56 4.01 -6.32 3.12
C PHE A 56 3.14 -5.19 2.56
N GLU A 57 2.10 -4.78 3.28
CA GLU A 57 1.05 -3.91 2.76
C GLU A 57 0.71 -2.77 3.71
N GLU A 58 0.35 -1.64 3.11
CA GLU A 58 -0.27 -0.50 3.78
C GLU A 58 -1.51 -0.04 3.00
N ILE A 59 -2.57 0.38 3.71
CA ILE A 59 -3.79 0.94 3.12
C ILE A 59 -3.82 2.44 3.40
N PHE A 60 -4.05 3.23 2.37
CA PHE A 60 -4.10 4.69 2.45
C PHE A 60 -5.47 5.24 2.03
N PRO A 61 -6.03 6.23 2.73
CA PRO A 61 -5.61 6.72 4.05
C PRO A 61 -5.82 5.70 5.17
N GLN A 62 -5.07 5.86 6.26
CA GLN A 62 -5.21 5.05 7.47
C GLN A 62 -6.60 5.23 8.08
N GLY A 63 -7.15 4.16 8.67
CA GLY A 63 -8.48 4.20 9.30
C GLY A 63 -9.65 4.04 8.32
N ILE A 64 -9.39 3.81 7.03
CA ILE A 64 -10.40 3.29 6.13
C ILE A 64 -10.76 1.87 6.56
N ASP A 65 -12.05 1.65 6.80
CA ASP A 65 -12.62 0.30 6.93
C ASP A 65 -13.05 -0.18 5.54
N PRO A 66 -12.33 -1.14 4.92
CA PRO A 66 -12.65 -1.67 3.60
C PRO A 66 -14.03 -2.31 3.54
N THR A 67 -14.59 -2.73 4.68
CA THR A 67 -15.92 -3.35 4.76
C THR A 67 -17.05 -2.32 4.79
N LYS A 68 -16.73 -1.05 5.07
CA LYS A 68 -17.67 0.08 5.05
C LYS A 68 -17.60 0.89 3.76
N LEU A 69 -16.68 0.55 2.86
CA LEU A 69 -16.64 1.03 1.48
C LEU A 69 -17.68 0.26 0.64
N SER A 70 -18.95 0.36 1.01
CA SER A 70 -20.09 -0.16 0.27
C SER A 70 -20.97 1.01 -0.16
N ASN A 71 -21.21 1.13 -1.47
CA ASN A 71 -22.28 1.96 -2.03
C ASN A 71 -23.65 1.48 -1.56
#